data_AF-A0A968RS58-F1
#
_entry.id   AF-A0A968RS58-F1
#
_cell.length_a   1.000
_cell.length_b   1.000
_cell.length_c   1.000
_cell.angle_alpha   90.00
_cell.angle_beta   90.00
_cell.angle_gamma   90.00
#
_symmetry.space_group_name_H-M   'P 1'
#
loop_
_entity.id
_entity.type
_entity.pdbx_description
1 polymer ?
#
loop_
_entity_poly.entity_id
_entity_poly.type
_entity_poly.pdbx_seq_one_letter_code
_entity_poly.pdbx_strand_id
1 'polypeptide(L)'
;MMPDIDPNCWLITIQTSQMRPLLKYLNENGVQARPFWMPMNQLRMFRNDIYINNDDISNQVYESCISIPSSVGVTDEQLQTVVETIKQFYKNID
;
A
#
# COMPACT_ATOMS: atom_id res chain seq x y z
N MET A 1 -14.04 -11.92 -6.65
CA MET A 1 -13.59 -12.82 -5.57
C MET A 1 -14.20 -14.19 -5.81
N MET A 2 -13.53 -15.27 -5.41
CA MET A 2 -14.17 -16.58 -5.37
C MET A 2 -15.34 -16.52 -4.38
N PRO A 3 -16.51 -17.08 -4.73
CA PRO A 3 -17.75 -16.88 -3.98
C PRO A 3 -17.71 -17.41 -2.54
N ASP A 4 -16.82 -18.35 -2.23
CA ASP A 4 -16.74 -19.03 -0.92
C ASP A 4 -15.54 -18.59 -0.07
N ILE A 5 -14.88 -17.48 -0.41
CA ILE A 5 -13.72 -16.96 0.33
C ILE A 5 -14.10 -15.69 1.07
N ASP A 6 -14.09 -15.76 2.40
CA ASP A 6 -14.16 -14.60 3.29
C ASP A 6 -12.73 -14.18 3.70
N PRO A 7 -12.22 -13.03 3.25
CA PRO A 7 -10.88 -12.59 3.59
C PRO A 7 -10.80 -12.19 5.07
N ASN A 8 -9.78 -12.67 5.77
CA ASN A 8 -9.51 -12.26 7.15
C ASN A 8 -9.01 -10.81 7.30
N CYS A 9 -8.86 -10.07 6.20
CA CYS A 9 -8.44 -8.67 6.15
C CYS A 9 -7.15 -8.36 6.93
N TRP A 10 -6.20 -9.31 6.98
CA TRP A 10 -4.95 -9.15 7.74
C TRP A 10 -4.13 -7.92 7.31
N LEU A 11 -4.13 -7.59 6.02
CA LEU A 11 -3.44 -6.43 5.47
C LEU A 11 -4.39 -5.62 4.59
N ILE A 12 -4.46 -4.32 4.84
CA ILE A 12 -5.22 -3.39 4.00
C ILE A 12 -4.21 -2.66 3.11
N THR A 13 -4.35 -2.87 1.80
CA THR A 13 -3.51 -2.24 0.79
C THR A 13 -4.41 -1.56 -0.24
N ILE A 14 -4.06 -0.32 -0.59
CA ILE A 14 -4.78 0.48 -1.57
C ILE A 14 -3.85 0.80 -2.74
N GLN A 15 -4.42 0.89 -3.94
CA GLN A 15 -3.71 1.30 -5.15
C GLN A 15 -4.06 2.75 -5.50
N THR A 16 -3.06 3.54 -5.88
CA THR A 16 -3.25 4.92 -6.33
C THR A 16 -2.09 5.40 -7.21
N SER A 17 -2.36 6.30 -8.15
CA SER A 17 -1.32 7.03 -8.89
C SER A 17 -0.50 7.97 -8.00
N GLN A 18 -1.05 8.36 -6.84
CA GLN A 18 -0.44 9.27 -5.88
C GLN A 18 0.29 8.54 -4.76
N MET A 19 0.78 7.32 -4.99
CA MET A 19 1.36 6.45 -3.94
C MET A 19 2.47 7.15 -3.16
N ARG A 20 3.50 7.68 -3.82
CA ARG A 20 4.67 8.28 -3.15
C ARG A 20 4.30 9.55 -2.37
N PRO A 21 3.55 10.52 -2.94
CA PRO A 21 3.11 11.69 -2.17
C PRO A 21 2.16 11.31 -1.02
N LEU A 22 1.24 10.35 -1.22
CA LEU A 22 0.33 9.89 -0.16
C LEU A 22 1.09 9.23 0.98
N LEU A 23 2.04 8.34 0.67
CA LEU A 23 2.89 7.68 1.66
C LEU A 23 3.63 8.70 2.53
N LYS A 24 4.22 9.71 1.90
CA LYS A 24 4.91 10.79 2.62
C LYS A 24 3.93 11.53 3.53
N TYR A 25 2.79 11.96 2.98
CA TYR A 25 1.78 12.73 3.72
C TYR A 25 1.24 11.95 4.93
N LEU A 26 0.91 10.66 4.77
CA LEU A 26 0.42 9.84 5.87
C LEU A 26 1.44 9.75 7.00
N ASN A 27 2.70 9.44 6.67
CA ASN A 27 3.75 9.30 7.67
C ASN A 27 4.05 10.63 8.39
N GLU A 28 4.03 11.77 7.68
CA GLU A 28 4.19 13.10 8.26
C GLU A 28 3.03 13.50 9.20
N ASN A 29 1.83 12.93 8.98
CA ASN A 29 0.64 13.16 9.81
C ASN A 29 0.38 12.05 10.85
N GLY A 30 1.41 11.24 11.17
CA GLY A 30 1.32 10.22 12.22
C GLY A 30 0.58 8.94 11.83
N VAL A 31 0.14 8.81 10.58
CA VAL A 31 -0.44 7.57 10.03
C VAL A 31 0.68 6.73 9.43
N GLN A 32 1.14 5.73 10.18
CA GLN A 32 2.22 4.85 9.72
C GLN A 32 1.76 3.99 8.55
N ALA A 33 2.23 4.34 7.35
CA ALA A 33 1.99 3.60 6.12
C ALA A 33 3.30 3.12 5.50
N ARG A 34 3.23 2.09 4.66
CA ARG A 34 4.41 1.47 4.04
C ARG A 34 4.15 1.21 2.55
N PRO A 35 5.19 1.30 1.70
CA PRO A 35 5.10 0.73 0.36
C PRO A 35 4.68 -0.74 0.45
N PHE A 36 4.02 -1.24 -0.60
CA PHE A 36 3.86 -2.68 -0.75
C PHE A 36 5.23 -3.38 -0.81
N TRP A 37 5.25 -4.70 -0.61
CA TRP A 37 6.52 -5.45 -0.55
C TRP A 37 7.34 -5.27 -1.83
N MET A 38 8.64 -5.06 -1.64
CA MET A 38 9.59 -4.99 -2.76
C MET A 38 9.53 -6.29 -3.57
N PRO A 39 9.33 -6.22 -4.89
CA PRO A 39 9.30 -7.39 -5.75
C PRO A 39 10.59 -8.21 -5.60
N MET A 40 10.46 -9.53 -5.53
CA MET A 40 11.62 -10.40 -5.29
C MET A 40 12.72 -10.21 -6.34
N ASN A 41 12.35 -10.05 -7.61
CA ASN A 41 13.28 -9.80 -8.72
C ASN A 41 14.10 -8.51 -8.56
N GLN A 42 13.70 -7.58 -7.69
CA GLN A 42 14.43 -6.33 -7.42
C GLN A 42 15.36 -6.43 -6.21
N LEU A 43 15.28 -7.50 -5.42
CA LEU A 43 16.13 -7.67 -4.25
C LEU A 43 17.56 -8.04 -4.67
N ARG A 44 18.55 -7.52 -3.95
CA ARG A 44 19.98 -7.65 -4.28
C ARG A 44 20.43 -9.09 -4.55
N MET A 45 19.90 -10.06 -3.81
CA MET A 45 20.30 -11.47 -3.95
C MET A 45 19.82 -12.10 -5.26
N PHE A 46 18.79 -11.57 -5.91
CA PHE A 46 18.22 -12.09 -7.16
C PHE A 46 18.65 -11.28 -8.40
N ARG A 47 19.57 -10.31 -8.24
CA ARG A 47 19.99 -9.38 -9.31
C ARG A 47 20.54 -10.04 -10.58
N ASN A 48 21.01 -11.28 -10.47
CA ASN A 48 21.63 -12.04 -11.57
C ASN A 48 20.68 -13.11 -12.13
N ASP A 49 19.49 -13.26 -11.57
CA ASP A 49 18.52 -14.27 -12.00
C ASP A 49 17.66 -13.76 -13.16
N ILE A 50 17.17 -14.69 -13.97
CA ILE A 50 16.31 -14.37 -15.11
C ILE A 50 14.91 -14.04 -14.58
N TYR A 51 14.42 -12.83 -14.89
CA TYR A 51 13.04 -12.41 -14.59
C TYR A 51 12.15 -12.52 -15.83
N ILE A 52 11.43 -13.63 -15.97
CA ILE A 52 10.47 -13.85 -17.06
C ILE A 52 9.17 -13.14 -16.73
N ASN A 53 8.77 -12.18 -17.58
CA ASN A 53 7.55 -11.40 -17.42
C ASN A 53 7.04 -10.91 -18.77
N ASN A 54 5.75 -10.54 -18.84
CA ASN A 54 5.18 -9.87 -20.00
C ASN A 54 5.07 -8.36 -19.76
N ASP A 55 4.49 -7.97 -18.62
CA ASP A 55 4.11 -6.59 -18.32
C ASP A 55 4.71 -6.04 -17.01
N ASP A 56 5.62 -6.77 -16.36
CA ASP A 56 6.23 -6.40 -15.07
C ASP A 56 5.19 -5.96 -13.99
N ILE A 57 4.09 -6.72 -13.88
CA ILE A 57 2.98 -6.42 -12.95
C ILE A 57 3.47 -6.29 -11.51
N SER A 58 4.49 -7.05 -11.11
CA SER A 58 5.06 -6.95 -9.77
C SER A 58 5.63 -5.58 -9.46
N ASN A 59 6.33 -4.96 -10.43
CA ASN A 59 6.84 -3.60 -10.26
C ASN A 59 5.71 -2.57 -10.28
N GLN A 60 4.71 -2.73 -11.17
CA GLN A 60 3.56 -1.83 -11.22
C GLN A 60 2.79 -1.79 -9.89
N VAL A 61 2.56 -2.96 -9.28
CA VAL A 61 1.92 -3.07 -7.96
C VAL A 61 2.79 -2.41 -6.89
N TYR A 62 4.10 -2.65 -6.89
CA TYR A 62 5.01 -2.01 -5.93
C TYR A 62 5.00 -0.48 -6.00
N GLU A 63 5.02 0.09 -7.21
CA GLU A 63 5.07 1.54 -7.43
C GLU A 63 3.75 2.26 -7.10
N SER A 64 2.62 1.56 -7.19
CA SER A 64 1.28 2.16 -7.04
C SER A 64 0.52 1.75 -5.78
N CYS A 65 0.97 0.74 -5.05
CA CYS A 65 0.28 0.24 -3.86
C CYS A 65 0.93 0.68 -2.54
N ILE A 66 0.09 1.00 -1.57
CA ILE A 66 0.46 1.40 -0.23
C ILE A 66 -0.33 0.59 0.79
N SER A 67 0.35 0.04 1.77
CA SER A 67 -0.25 -0.64 2.92
C SER A 67 -0.48 0.37 4.05
N ILE A 68 -1.70 0.38 4.58
CA ILE A 68 -2.16 1.28 5.65
C ILE A 68 -2.35 0.49 6.96
N PRO A 69 -2.53 1.15 8.12
CA PRO A 69 -2.73 0.45 9.39
C PRO A 69 -3.88 -0.56 9.34
N SER A 70 -3.60 -1.81 9.72
CA SER A 70 -4.56 -2.93 9.72
C SER A 70 -4.40 -3.84 10.95
N SER A 71 -3.77 -3.36 12.02
CA SER A 71 -3.59 -4.14 13.25
C SER A 71 -4.91 -4.40 13.95
N VAL A 72 -5.03 -5.54 14.64
CA VAL A 72 -6.17 -5.88 15.51
C VAL A 72 -6.39 -4.88 16.66
N GLY A 73 -5.38 -4.07 16.97
CA GLY A 73 -5.46 -3.01 18.00
C GLY A 73 -5.84 -1.63 17.46
N VAL A 74 -6.14 -1.48 16.17
CA VAL A 74 -6.61 -0.20 15.62
C VAL A 74 -8.02 0.07 16.14
N THR A 75 -8.21 1.20 16.85
CA THR A 75 -9.54 1.62 17.32
C THR A 75 -10.33 2.29 16.21
N ASP A 76 -11.65 2.45 16.40
CA ASP A 76 -12.50 3.16 15.46
C ASP A 76 -12.06 4.63 15.26
N GLU A 77 -11.60 5.30 16.32
CA GLU A 77 -11.07 6.67 16.22
C GLU A 77 -9.77 6.73 15.42
N GLN A 78 -8.89 5.73 15.59
CA GLN A 78 -7.66 5.63 14.80
C GLN A 78 -7.97 5.32 13.34
N LEU A 79 -8.93 4.43 13.07
CA LEU A 79 -9.41 4.14 11.73
C LEU A 79 -9.98 5.42 11.08
N GLN A 80 -10.80 6.16 11.80
CA GLN A 80 -11.35 7.43 11.32
C GLN A 80 -10.22 8.42 11.00
N THR A 81 -9.19 8.50 11.85
CA THR A 81 -7.99 9.32 11.60
C THR A 81 -7.30 8.93 10.30
N VAL A 82 -7.11 7.63 10.03
CA VAL A 82 -6.54 7.14 8.77
C VAL A 82 -7.38 7.60 7.57
N VAL A 83 -8.70 7.37 7.63
CA VAL A 83 -9.63 7.71 6.55
C VAL A 83 -9.66 9.21 6.28
N GLU A 84 -9.75 10.03 7.33
CA GLU A 84 -9.77 11.48 7.21
C GLU A 84 -8.45 12.01 6.66
N THR A 85 -7.31 11.51 7.13
CA THR A 85 -5.99 11.92 6.63
C THR A 85 -5.86 11.65 5.14
N ILE A 86 -6.28 10.47 4.67
CA ILE A 86 -6.31 10.14 3.23
C ILE A 86 -7.24 11.10 2.48
N LYS A 87 -8.44 11.37 2.99
CA LYS A 87 -9.38 12.30 2.35
C LYS A 87 -8.83 13.73 2.26
N GLN A 88 -8.16 14.22 3.31
CA GLN A 88 -7.56 15.56 3.31
C GLN A 88 -6.43 15.67 2.29
N PHE A 89 -5.60 14.64 2.15
CA PHE A 89 -4.58 14.60 1.09
C PHE A 89 -5.19 14.84 -0.30
N TYR A 90 -6.25 14.13 -0.67
CA TYR A 90 -6.88 14.28 -1.98
C TYR A 90 -7.70 15.56 -2.15
N LYS A 91 -8.09 16.24 -1.07
CA LYS A 91 -8.70 17.58 -1.18
C LYS A 91 -7.69 18.66 -1.55
N ASN A 92 -6.41 18.43 -1.24
CA ASN A 92 -5.33 19.40 -1.41
C ASN A 92 -4.48 19.14 -2.66
N ILE A 93 -4.90 18.20 -3.51
CA ILE A 93 -4.23 17.83 -4.75
C ILE A 93 -5.25 18.04 -5.85
N ASP A 94 -5.06 19.13 -6.61
CA ASP A 94 -5.79 19.43 -7.85
C ASP A 94 -5.67 18.28 -8.86
#